data_AF-A0A7X7TH89-F1
#
_entry.id   AF-A0A7X7TH89-F1
#
_cell.length_a   1.000
_cell.length_b   1.000
_cell.length_c   1.000
_cell.angle_alpha   90.00
_cell.angle_beta   90.00
_cell.angle_gamma   90.00
#
_symmetry.space_group_name_H-M   'P 1'
#
loop_
_entity.id
_entity.type
_entity.pdbx_description
1 polymer ?
#
loop_
_entity_poly.entity_id
_entity_poly.type
_entity_poly.pdbx_seq_one_letter_code
_entity_poly.pdbx_strand_id
1 'polypeptide(L)'
;MLPEFKNPSLWTKHRHIDFDLYLFRGTKNGISRYLSHLEWLHALERTLRRADFDLWYTKGFHPIPHIGCLRPLPTGVASVAHYFTLRLKRRDGDYPVPDMIRRFNACAPDGLRLRWGSKVFDTFRLDAVAQSWEFSLITEANEQCQPLSLPESFCATRKKDFYVIEYRVNREAWVDYRYVLESLYGTKSPDCFYIPILREVSVSLEKRYPLQWLFSDTEDGRCPKKC
;
A
#
# COMPACT_ATOMS: atom_id res chain seq x y z
N MET A 1 10.37 -13.27 -10.44
CA MET A 1 11.15 -12.17 -9.85
C MET A 1 11.90 -11.42 -10.94
N LEU A 2 11.78 -10.09 -10.95
CA LEU A 2 12.39 -9.21 -11.94
C LEU A 2 13.94 -9.28 -11.90
N PRO A 3 14.64 -9.34 -13.06
CA PRO A 3 16.10 -9.52 -13.12
C PRO A 3 16.91 -8.49 -12.33
N GLU A 4 16.53 -7.21 -12.37
CA GLU A 4 17.20 -6.12 -11.66
C GLU A 4 17.07 -6.18 -10.13
N PHE A 5 16.18 -7.02 -9.61
CA PHE A 5 15.98 -7.21 -8.17
C PHE A 5 16.55 -8.53 -7.65
N LYS A 6 17.38 -9.26 -8.44
CA LYS A 6 18.04 -10.49 -8.01
C LYS A 6 19.23 -10.25 -7.05
N ASN A 7 19.01 -9.53 -5.94
CA ASN A 7 20.01 -9.38 -4.88
C ASN A 7 19.95 -10.54 -3.88
N PRO A 8 20.94 -11.44 -3.80
CA PRO A 8 20.88 -12.63 -2.95
C PRO A 8 20.61 -12.33 -1.47
N SER A 9 21.07 -11.18 -0.95
CA SER A 9 20.86 -10.81 0.45
C SER A 9 19.41 -10.49 0.81
N LEU A 10 18.57 -10.18 -0.17
CA LEU A 10 17.14 -9.93 0.02
C LEU A 10 16.30 -11.23 -0.02
N TRP A 11 16.86 -12.34 -0.51
CA TRP A 11 16.10 -13.55 -0.90
C TRP A 11 16.69 -14.86 -0.36
N THR A 12 17.53 -14.81 0.68
CA THR A 12 18.21 -16.00 1.21
C THR A 12 17.28 -16.80 2.11
N LYS A 13 17.08 -18.09 1.81
CA LYS A 13 16.29 -18.99 2.67
C LYS A 13 17.13 -19.50 3.84
N HIS A 14 16.76 -19.17 5.07
CA HIS A 14 17.41 -19.74 6.25
C HIS A 14 16.79 -21.09 6.62
N ARG A 15 17.64 -22.07 7.00
CA ARG A 15 17.21 -23.45 7.26
C ARG A 15 16.50 -23.65 8.62
N HIS A 16 16.43 -22.64 9.48
CA HIS A 16 15.88 -22.74 10.84
C HIS A 16 14.86 -21.64 11.16
N ILE A 17 13.77 -21.58 10.39
CA ILE A 17 12.67 -20.64 10.62
C ILE A 17 11.35 -21.39 10.80
N ASP A 18 10.64 -21.04 11.88
CA ASP A 18 9.36 -21.62 12.33
C ASP A 18 8.13 -20.88 11.76
N PHE A 19 8.34 -19.99 10.79
CA PHE A 19 7.30 -19.25 10.08
C PHE A 19 7.47 -19.28 8.56
N ASP A 20 6.36 -19.03 7.86
CA ASP A 20 6.33 -18.64 6.46
C ASP A 20 5.99 -17.15 6.36
N LEU A 21 6.63 -16.44 5.42
CA LEU A 21 6.38 -15.02 5.19
C LEU A 21 5.48 -14.83 3.98
N TYR A 22 4.44 -14.03 4.13
CA TYR A 22 3.54 -13.64 3.05
C TYR A 22 3.55 -12.14 2.90
N LEU A 23 3.41 -11.67 1.66
CA LEU A 23 3.21 -10.27 1.32
C LEU A 23 1.80 -10.12 0.76
N PHE A 24 1.07 -9.13 1.26
CA PHE A 24 -0.27 -8.81 0.81
C PHE A 24 -0.36 -7.37 0.32
N ARG A 25 -1.26 -7.16 -0.64
CA ARG A 25 -1.73 -5.84 -1.07
C ARG A 25 -3.23 -5.74 -0.78
N GLY A 26 -3.61 -4.67 -0.10
CA GLY A 26 -5.00 -4.39 0.25
C GLY A 26 -5.41 -2.94 0.06
N THR A 27 -6.62 -2.66 0.50
CA THR A 27 -7.21 -1.32 0.49
C THR A 27 -7.35 -0.77 1.92
N LYS A 28 -7.29 0.55 2.02
CA LYS A 28 -7.69 1.35 3.18
C LYS A 28 -8.48 2.54 2.63
N ASN A 29 -9.77 2.37 2.34
CA ASN A 29 -10.60 3.41 1.70
C ASN A 29 -11.96 3.55 2.41
N GLY A 30 -12.86 4.37 1.87
CA GLY A 30 -14.15 4.67 2.51
C GLY A 30 -13.94 5.24 3.93
N ILE A 31 -14.71 4.75 4.89
CA ILE A 31 -14.57 5.15 6.30
C ILE A 31 -13.25 4.68 6.93
N SER A 32 -12.72 3.52 6.49
CA SER A 32 -11.44 2.98 7.00
C SER A 32 -10.23 3.88 6.70
N ARG A 33 -10.35 4.85 5.78
CA ARG A 33 -9.27 5.83 5.51
C ARG A 33 -8.96 6.73 6.71
N TYR A 34 -9.94 6.89 7.61
CA TYR A 34 -9.81 7.70 8.83
C TYR A 34 -9.21 6.95 10.01
N LEU A 35 -8.93 5.65 9.87
CA LEU A 35 -8.14 4.94 10.86
C LEU A 35 -6.70 5.46 10.85
N SER A 36 -6.18 5.78 12.03
CA SER A 36 -4.74 5.95 12.22
C SER A 36 -3.98 4.65 11.92
N HIS A 37 -2.66 4.70 11.90
CA HIS A 37 -1.85 3.51 11.64
C HIS A 37 -2.09 2.39 12.66
N LEU A 38 -2.15 2.72 13.95
CA LEU A 38 -2.35 1.73 15.02
C LEU A 38 -3.76 1.16 14.98
N GLU A 39 -4.77 1.99 14.76
CA GLU A 39 -6.16 1.51 14.63
C GLU A 39 -6.34 0.62 13.40
N TRP A 40 -5.67 0.95 12.30
CA TRP A 40 -5.65 0.10 11.11
C TRP A 40 -4.96 -1.24 11.39
N LEU A 41 -3.82 -1.25 12.10
CA LEU A 41 -3.15 -2.50 12.51
C LEU A 41 -4.05 -3.36 13.41
N HIS A 42 -4.76 -2.74 14.37
CA HIS A 42 -5.72 -3.46 15.22
C HIS A 42 -6.91 -4.01 14.41
N ALA A 43 -7.45 -3.23 13.47
CA ALA A 43 -8.52 -3.68 12.60
C ALA A 43 -8.06 -4.83 11.69
N LEU A 44 -6.84 -4.74 11.15
CA LEU A 44 -6.20 -5.79 10.37
C LEU A 44 -6.04 -7.07 11.21
N GLU A 45 -5.40 -6.98 12.37
CA GLU A 45 -5.20 -8.12 13.27
C GLU A 45 -6.52 -8.79 13.66
N ARG A 46 -7.52 -8.02 14.09
CA ARG A 46 -8.84 -8.56 14.43
C ARG A 46 -9.50 -9.24 13.24
N THR A 47 -9.29 -8.73 12.04
CA THR A 47 -9.81 -9.36 10.81
C THR A 47 -9.06 -10.64 10.49
N LEU A 48 -7.72 -10.66 10.59
CA LEU A 48 -6.90 -11.85 10.40
C LEU A 48 -7.30 -12.98 11.38
N ARG A 49 -7.54 -12.64 12.65
CA ARG A 49 -8.03 -13.60 13.66
C ARG A 49 -9.42 -14.14 13.33
N ARG A 50 -10.37 -13.28 12.96
CA ARG A 50 -11.73 -13.69 12.55
C ARG A 50 -11.74 -14.53 11.27
N ALA A 51 -10.77 -14.27 10.40
CA ALA A 51 -10.58 -15.01 9.18
C ALA A 51 -9.86 -16.35 9.40
N ASP A 52 -9.42 -16.67 10.62
CA ASP A 52 -8.70 -17.90 10.98
C ASP A 52 -7.31 -18.02 10.32
N PHE A 53 -6.50 -16.96 10.41
CA PHE A 53 -5.10 -16.99 9.99
C PHE A 53 -4.23 -17.54 11.12
N ASP A 54 -3.33 -18.47 10.80
CA ASP A 54 -2.35 -19.05 11.74
C ASP A 54 -1.20 -18.07 12.03
N LEU A 55 -1.51 -16.97 12.71
CA LEU A 55 -0.56 -15.89 13.00
C LEU A 55 0.64 -16.39 13.80
N TRP A 56 1.84 -15.97 13.38
CA TRP A 56 3.07 -16.14 14.16
C TRP A 56 3.27 -14.92 15.08
N TYR A 57 3.64 -15.20 16.33
CA TYR A 57 3.76 -14.19 17.39
C TYR A 57 5.22 -14.03 17.84
N THR A 58 5.57 -12.82 18.28
CA THR A 58 6.88 -12.54 18.89
C THR A 58 7.09 -13.35 20.17
N LYS A 59 8.34 -13.74 20.46
CA LYS A 59 8.72 -14.56 21.64
C LYS A 59 9.02 -13.74 22.90
N GLY A 60 8.53 -12.50 22.98
CA GLY A 60 8.75 -11.61 24.12
C GLY A 60 7.66 -11.73 25.20
N PHE A 61 7.77 -10.94 26.27
CA PHE A 61 6.79 -10.91 27.38
C PHE A 61 5.39 -10.44 26.96
N HIS A 62 5.27 -9.76 25.81
CA HIS A 62 4.01 -9.37 25.21
C HIS A 62 3.96 -9.87 23.76
N PRO A 63 3.48 -11.11 23.53
CA PRO A 63 3.42 -11.69 22.20
C PRO A 63 2.43 -10.91 21.34
N ILE A 64 2.94 -10.30 20.28
CA ILE A 64 2.14 -9.60 19.26
C ILE A 64 2.35 -10.29 17.91
N PRO A 65 1.33 -10.31 17.03
CA PRO A 65 1.50 -10.89 15.70
C PRO A 65 2.52 -10.07 14.92
N HIS A 66 3.40 -10.76 14.20
CA HIS A 66 4.44 -10.08 13.45
C HIS A 66 3.92 -9.59 12.08
N ILE A 67 3.50 -8.33 12.04
CA ILE A 67 3.03 -7.64 10.84
C ILE A 67 4.04 -6.56 10.46
N GLY A 68 4.63 -6.66 9.27
CA GLY A 68 5.52 -5.63 8.72
C GLY A 68 4.75 -4.71 7.78
N CYS A 69 4.85 -3.41 7.94
CA CYS A 69 4.18 -2.46 7.04
C CYS A 69 5.18 -1.51 6.40
N LEU A 70 4.79 -0.95 5.26
CA LEU A 70 5.44 0.26 4.76
C LEU A 70 5.17 1.44 5.70
N ARG A 71 5.77 2.58 5.36
CA ARG A 71 5.55 3.85 6.06
C ARG A 71 4.05 4.06 6.32
N PRO A 72 3.65 4.46 7.54
CA PRO A 72 2.28 4.82 7.87
C PRO A 72 1.69 5.85 6.91
N LEU A 73 0.48 5.60 6.42
CA LEU A 73 -0.28 6.61 5.68
C LEU A 73 -0.97 7.57 6.65
N PRO A 74 -0.96 8.89 6.39
CA PRO A 74 -1.69 9.86 7.19
C PRO A 74 -3.18 9.53 7.29
N THR A 75 -3.81 9.92 8.39
CA THR A 75 -5.26 9.85 8.56
C THR A 75 -5.96 10.64 7.45
N GLY A 76 -7.05 10.07 6.90
CA GLY A 76 -7.79 10.69 5.80
C GLY A 76 -7.30 10.30 4.41
N VAL A 77 -6.08 9.75 4.29
CA VAL A 77 -5.52 9.25 3.03
C VAL A 77 -6.06 7.85 2.75
N ALA A 78 -6.77 7.71 1.64
CA ALA A 78 -7.21 6.43 1.12
C ALA A 78 -6.04 5.68 0.47
N SER A 79 -6.15 4.36 0.36
CA SER A 79 -5.16 3.53 -0.31
C SER A 79 -5.81 2.38 -1.05
N VAL A 80 -5.35 2.15 -2.27
CA VAL A 80 -5.64 0.93 -3.04
C VAL A 80 -4.41 0.02 -3.21
N ALA A 81 -3.27 0.45 -2.65
CA ALA A 81 -1.97 -0.21 -2.70
C ALA A 81 -1.33 -0.25 -1.31
N HIS A 82 -2.10 -0.72 -0.31
CA HIS A 82 -1.62 -0.85 1.05
C HIS A 82 -0.89 -2.19 1.21
N TYR A 83 0.44 -2.16 1.23
CA TYR A 83 1.26 -3.36 1.35
C TYR A 83 1.67 -3.65 2.78
N PHE A 84 1.61 -4.92 3.16
CA PHE A 84 2.11 -5.41 4.44
C PHE A 84 2.60 -6.85 4.31
N THR A 85 3.56 -7.23 5.14
CA THR A 85 4.02 -8.61 5.32
C THR A 85 3.40 -9.22 6.56
N LEU A 86 3.16 -10.53 6.49
CA LEU A 86 2.58 -11.32 7.56
C LEU A 86 3.38 -12.59 7.77
N ARG A 87 3.82 -12.83 9.00
CA ARG A 87 4.39 -14.14 9.38
C ARG A 87 3.28 -15.06 9.83
N LEU A 88 3.22 -16.24 9.23
CA LEU A 88 2.32 -17.32 9.60
C LEU A 88 3.12 -18.49 10.15
N LYS A 89 2.53 -19.25 11.07
CA LYS A 89 3.14 -20.50 11.56
C LYS A 89 3.38 -21.42 10.39
N ARG A 90 4.57 -22.00 10.33
CA ARG A 90 4.92 -22.97 9.30
C ARG A 90 4.07 -24.24 9.47
N ARG A 91 3.64 -24.82 8.35
CA ARG A 91 2.94 -26.11 8.31
C ARG A 91 3.44 -26.95 7.14
N ASP A 92 2.98 -28.19 7.07
CA ASP A 92 3.21 -29.04 5.90
C ASP A 92 2.40 -28.49 4.70
N GLY A 93 3.13 -27.89 3.76
CA GLY A 93 2.56 -27.20 2.60
C GLY A 93 2.24 -25.72 2.84
N ASP A 94 1.83 -25.04 1.77
CA ASP A 94 1.56 -23.60 1.80
C ASP A 94 0.11 -23.28 2.19
N TYR A 95 -0.13 -22.05 2.64
CA TYR A 95 -1.48 -21.52 2.78
C TYR A 95 -1.97 -21.04 1.40
N PRO A 96 -3.09 -21.56 0.87
CA PRO A 96 -3.61 -21.12 -0.42
C PRO A 96 -4.03 -19.65 -0.35
N VAL A 97 -3.23 -18.77 -0.96
CA VAL A 97 -3.47 -17.31 -0.92
C VAL A 97 -4.88 -16.91 -1.38
N PRO A 98 -5.48 -17.51 -2.44
CA PRO A 98 -6.85 -17.19 -2.83
C PRO A 98 -7.87 -17.46 -1.72
N ASP A 99 -7.71 -18.56 -0.97
CA ASP A 99 -8.60 -18.89 0.16
C ASP A 99 -8.40 -17.92 1.33
N MET A 100 -7.15 -17.56 1.64
CA MET A 100 -6.85 -16.56 2.67
C MET A 100 -7.51 -15.21 2.36
N ILE A 101 -7.41 -14.75 1.11
CA ILE A 101 -8.04 -13.50 0.66
C ILE A 101 -9.56 -13.59 0.78
N ARG A 102 -10.15 -14.72 0.36
CA ARG A 102 -11.59 -14.96 0.45
C ARG A 102 -12.08 -14.90 1.89
N ARG A 103 -11.47 -15.66 2.81
CA ARG A 103 -11.82 -15.68 4.24
C ARG A 103 -11.65 -14.30 4.88
N PHE A 104 -10.54 -13.62 4.60
CA PHE A 104 -10.31 -12.28 5.11
C PHE A 104 -11.41 -11.31 4.67
N ASN A 105 -11.70 -11.26 3.37
CA ASN A 105 -12.67 -10.32 2.82
C ASN A 105 -14.11 -10.59 3.28
N ALA A 106 -14.44 -11.84 3.66
CA ALA A 106 -15.74 -12.20 4.19
C ALA A 106 -16.02 -11.61 5.58
N CYS A 107 -14.99 -11.34 6.39
CA CYS A 107 -15.15 -10.76 7.72
C CYS A 107 -14.56 -9.34 7.84
N ALA A 108 -13.99 -8.79 6.77
CA ALA A 108 -13.34 -7.49 6.82
C ALA A 108 -14.35 -6.33 6.91
N PRO A 109 -14.10 -5.31 7.75
CA PRO A 109 -14.93 -4.11 7.80
C PRO A 109 -14.83 -3.32 6.48
N ASP A 110 -15.82 -2.49 6.21
CA ASP A 110 -15.84 -1.71 4.97
C ASP A 110 -14.63 -0.81 4.81
N GLY A 111 -14.06 -0.88 3.62
CA GLY A 111 -12.86 -0.15 3.25
C GLY A 111 -11.54 -0.89 3.48
N LEU A 112 -11.56 -2.02 4.21
CA LEU A 112 -10.43 -2.92 4.40
C LEU A 112 -10.65 -4.20 3.57
N ARG A 113 -9.85 -4.42 2.53
CA ARG A 113 -9.93 -5.64 1.70
C ARG A 113 -8.54 -6.07 1.25
N LEU A 114 -8.30 -7.37 1.14
CA LEU A 114 -7.15 -7.92 0.43
C LEU A 114 -7.48 -8.06 -1.05
N ARG A 115 -6.54 -7.66 -1.90
CA ARG A 115 -6.67 -7.68 -3.37
C ARG A 115 -5.69 -8.64 -4.02
N TRP A 116 -4.52 -8.85 -3.40
CA TRP A 116 -3.49 -9.73 -3.89
C TRP A 116 -2.61 -10.19 -2.72
N GLY A 117 -1.97 -11.34 -2.87
CA GLY A 117 -0.90 -11.77 -1.98
C GLY A 117 0.00 -12.80 -2.64
N SER A 118 1.16 -13.05 -2.03
CA SER A 118 2.05 -14.14 -2.43
C SER A 118 2.91 -14.57 -1.24
N LYS A 119 3.34 -15.84 -1.25
CA LYS A 119 4.38 -16.31 -0.34
C LYS A 119 5.72 -15.73 -0.79
N VAL A 120 6.50 -15.21 0.14
CA VAL A 120 7.79 -14.58 -0.11
C VAL A 120 8.89 -15.24 0.71
N PHE A 121 10.14 -14.93 0.37
CA PHE A 121 11.30 -15.38 1.13
C PHE A 121 11.26 -14.80 2.55
N ASP A 122 11.69 -15.58 3.52
CA ASP A 122 11.82 -15.21 4.94
C ASP A 122 12.67 -13.95 5.18
N THR A 123 13.69 -13.72 4.35
CA THR A 123 14.52 -12.51 4.39
C THR A 123 13.90 -11.30 3.70
N PHE A 124 12.73 -11.42 3.07
CA PHE A 124 12.14 -10.33 2.32
C PHE A 124 11.88 -9.11 3.22
N ARG A 125 12.43 -7.97 2.80
CA ARG A 125 12.31 -6.68 3.47
C ARG A 125 11.50 -5.73 2.60
N LEU A 126 10.22 -5.57 2.95
CA LEU A 126 9.27 -4.71 2.26
C LEU A 126 9.78 -3.26 2.16
N ASP A 127 10.38 -2.76 3.23
CA ASP A 127 11.00 -1.44 3.33
C ASP A 127 12.27 -1.29 2.47
N ALA A 128 12.99 -2.37 2.19
CA ALA A 128 14.19 -2.34 1.37
C ALA A 128 13.87 -2.27 -0.13
N VAL A 129 12.73 -2.83 -0.55
CA VAL A 129 12.35 -2.89 -1.97
C VAL A 129 11.43 -1.76 -2.40
N ALA A 130 10.65 -1.15 -1.51
CA ALA A 130 9.78 -0.03 -1.87
C ALA A 130 10.59 1.25 -2.06
N GLN A 131 10.53 1.83 -3.26
CA GLN A 131 11.36 2.99 -3.64
C GLN A 131 10.52 4.24 -3.94
N SER A 132 9.30 4.09 -4.46
CA SER A 132 8.42 5.22 -4.73
C SER A 132 6.94 4.92 -4.48
N TRP A 133 6.20 5.98 -4.16
CA TRP A 133 4.78 5.99 -3.87
C TRP A 133 4.10 6.97 -4.82
N GLU A 134 3.01 6.52 -5.44
CA GLU A 134 2.24 7.34 -6.38
C GLU A 134 0.91 7.71 -5.74
N PHE A 135 0.63 9.01 -5.70
CA PHE A 135 -0.55 9.56 -5.08
C PHE A 135 -1.41 10.30 -6.11
N SER A 136 -2.72 10.30 -5.85
CA SER A 136 -3.66 11.20 -6.51
C SER A 136 -4.43 11.99 -5.47
N LEU A 137 -4.62 13.27 -5.74
CA LEU A 137 -5.53 14.16 -5.04
C LEU A 137 -6.66 14.49 -6.00
N ILE A 138 -7.87 14.06 -5.66
CA ILE A 138 -9.07 14.37 -6.43
C ILE A 138 -9.76 15.53 -5.74
N THR A 139 -10.13 16.56 -6.51
CA THR A 139 -10.85 17.74 -6.02
C THR A 139 -11.85 18.21 -7.06
N GLU A 140 -12.89 18.94 -6.65
CA GLU A 140 -13.86 19.52 -7.59
C GLU A 140 -13.21 20.55 -8.51
N ALA A 141 -13.70 20.62 -9.75
CA ALA A 141 -13.30 21.62 -10.74
C ALA A 141 -14.26 22.80 -10.71
N ASN A 142 -13.92 23.82 -9.90
CA ASN A 142 -14.62 25.10 -9.88
C ASN A 142 -13.63 26.26 -10.05
N GLU A 143 -14.13 27.48 -10.21
CA GLU A 143 -13.30 28.68 -10.43
C GLU A 143 -12.31 28.95 -9.27
N GLN A 144 -12.65 28.51 -8.05
CA GLN A 144 -11.77 28.64 -6.88
C GLN A 144 -10.69 27.56 -6.84
N CYS A 145 -10.89 26.43 -7.54
CA CYS A 145 -10.00 25.27 -7.56
C CYS A 145 -9.18 25.19 -8.85
N GLN A 146 -8.86 26.31 -9.47
CA GLN A 146 -7.94 26.30 -10.60
C GLN A 146 -6.52 26.10 -10.07
N PRO A 147 -5.76 25.09 -10.52
CA PRO A 147 -4.36 24.94 -10.13
C PRO A 147 -3.55 26.15 -10.63
N LEU A 148 -3.37 27.14 -9.75
CA LEU A 148 -2.73 28.42 -10.05
C LEU A 148 -1.22 28.26 -10.25
N SER A 149 -0.58 27.39 -9.46
CA SER A 149 0.77 26.89 -9.69
C SER A 149 0.97 25.59 -8.92
N LEU A 150 1.34 24.53 -9.64
CA LEU A 150 1.74 23.26 -9.03
C LEU A 150 3.25 23.09 -9.19
N PRO A 151 3.96 22.51 -8.21
CA PRO A 151 5.36 22.17 -8.40
C PRO A 151 5.54 21.21 -9.59
N GLU A 152 6.71 21.20 -10.24
CA GLU A 152 6.97 20.36 -11.44
C GLU A 152 6.70 18.86 -11.25
N SER A 153 6.79 18.36 -10.00
CA SER A 153 6.54 16.97 -9.66
C SER A 153 5.05 16.58 -9.65
N PHE A 154 4.16 17.54 -9.87
CA PHE A 154 2.72 17.37 -9.88
C PHE A 154 2.15 17.54 -11.28
N CYS A 155 1.21 16.66 -11.64
CA CYS A 155 0.47 16.74 -12.88
C CYS A 155 -1.03 16.86 -12.59
N ALA A 156 -1.65 17.96 -13.02
CA ALA A 156 -3.10 18.14 -12.92
C ALA A 156 -3.79 17.81 -14.24
N THR A 157 -4.79 16.94 -14.17
CA THR A 157 -5.67 16.63 -15.30
C THR A 157 -7.11 16.96 -14.93
N ARG A 158 -7.80 17.73 -15.77
CA ARG A 158 -9.23 17.97 -15.60
C ARG A 158 -10.03 16.81 -16.19
N LYS A 159 -10.95 16.24 -15.40
CA LYS A 159 -11.90 15.20 -15.81
C LYS A 159 -13.31 15.63 -15.44
N LYS A 160 -14.06 16.16 -16.43
CA LYS A 160 -15.40 16.73 -16.25
C LYS A 160 -15.42 17.76 -15.12
N ASP A 161 -16.02 17.39 -13.99
CA ASP A 161 -16.28 18.22 -12.81
C ASP A 161 -15.18 18.07 -11.74
N PHE A 162 -14.06 17.40 -12.06
CA PHE A 162 -12.97 17.17 -11.12
C PHE A 162 -11.60 17.51 -11.69
N TYR A 163 -10.68 17.93 -10.83
CA TYR A 163 -9.25 17.86 -11.07
C TYR A 163 -8.67 16.61 -10.41
N VAL A 164 -7.87 15.89 -11.16
CA VAL A 164 -7.04 14.78 -10.67
C VAL A 164 -5.60 15.27 -10.69
N ILE A 165 -5.04 15.47 -9.50
CA ILE A 165 -3.67 15.94 -9.31
C ILE A 165 -2.83 14.75 -8.88
N GLU A 166 -1.89 14.35 -9.72
CA GLU A 166 -1.05 13.18 -9.51
C GLU A 166 0.38 13.60 -9.18
N TYR A 167 0.99 12.92 -8.22
CA TYR A 167 2.37 13.18 -7.84
C TYR A 167 3.04 11.94 -7.31
N ARG A 168 4.38 11.96 -7.33
CA ARG A 168 5.22 10.88 -6.84
C ARG A 168 6.06 11.36 -5.67
N VAL A 169 6.25 10.45 -4.72
CA VAL A 169 7.15 10.60 -3.60
C VAL A 169 8.16 9.46 -3.63
N ASN A 170 9.45 9.77 -3.48
CA ASN A 170 10.51 8.77 -3.38
C ASN A 170 10.81 8.47 -1.90
N ARG A 171 11.49 7.36 -1.61
CA ARG A 171 11.77 6.90 -0.23
C ARG A 171 12.37 7.97 0.70
N GLU A 172 13.23 8.83 0.16
CA GLU A 172 13.99 9.84 0.91
C GLU A 172 13.23 11.16 1.13
N ALA A 173 12.13 11.38 0.40
CA ALA A 173 11.34 12.61 0.49
C ALA A 173 9.92 12.31 0.96
N TRP A 174 9.25 13.28 1.57
CA TRP A 174 7.79 13.25 1.74
C TRP A 174 7.22 14.53 1.20
N VAL A 175 6.15 14.42 0.45
CA VAL A 175 5.40 15.60 0.01
C VAL A 175 4.09 15.63 0.77
N ASP A 176 3.95 16.65 1.61
CA ASP A 176 2.69 16.92 2.28
C ASP A 176 1.71 17.51 1.28
N TYR A 177 0.68 16.73 0.95
CA TYR A 177 -0.36 17.15 0.01
C TYR A 177 -1.15 18.38 0.50
N ARG A 178 -1.05 18.73 1.78
CA ARG A 178 -1.69 19.95 2.32
C ARG A 178 -1.10 21.21 1.69
N TYR A 179 0.19 21.23 1.35
CA TYR A 179 0.77 22.35 0.60
C TYR A 179 0.16 22.51 -0.80
N VAL A 180 -0.25 21.40 -1.41
CA VAL A 180 -0.97 21.41 -2.68
C VAL A 180 -2.37 21.98 -2.49
N LEU A 181 -3.04 21.62 -1.39
CA LEU A 181 -4.33 22.21 -1.06
C LEU A 181 -4.19 23.72 -0.80
N GLU A 182 -3.18 24.14 -0.04
CA GLU A 182 -2.90 25.56 0.20
C GLU A 182 -2.61 26.31 -1.11
N SER A 183 -1.95 25.70 -2.10
CA SER A 183 -1.72 26.35 -3.40
C SER A 183 -2.98 26.45 -4.26
N LEU A 184 -3.96 25.57 -4.05
CA LEU A 184 -5.27 25.61 -4.72
C LEU A 184 -6.23 26.60 -4.04
N TYR A 185 -6.26 26.64 -2.71
CA TYR A 185 -7.28 27.34 -1.93
C TYR A 185 -6.79 28.60 -1.19
N GLY A 186 -5.48 28.83 -1.17
CA GLY A 186 -4.86 29.84 -0.31
C GLY A 186 -5.11 29.53 1.17
N THR A 187 -5.54 30.53 1.93
CA THR A 187 -5.86 30.41 3.37
C THR A 187 -7.32 30.08 3.64
N LYS A 188 -8.16 29.97 2.60
CA LYS A 188 -9.56 29.61 2.76
C LYS A 188 -9.68 28.10 2.97
N SER A 189 -10.54 27.70 3.90
CA SER A 189 -10.89 26.28 4.00
C SER A 189 -11.59 25.87 2.71
N PRO A 190 -11.23 24.75 2.09
CA PRO A 190 -11.96 24.27 0.93
C PRO A 190 -13.40 23.98 1.33
N ASP A 191 -14.35 24.71 0.73
CA ASP A 191 -15.80 24.43 0.84
C ASP A 191 -16.21 23.17 0.03
N CYS A 192 -15.23 22.49 -0.55
CA CYS A 192 -15.40 21.31 -1.39
C CYS A 192 -14.55 20.14 -0.89
N PHE A 193 -14.91 18.93 -1.31
CA PHE A 193 -14.23 17.73 -0.85
C PHE A 193 -12.96 17.45 -1.65
N TYR A 194 -11.96 16.90 -0.98
CA TYR A 194 -10.80 16.31 -1.62
C TYR A 194 -10.56 14.89 -1.12
N ILE A 195 -10.03 14.03 -2.01
CA ILE A 195 -9.74 12.65 -1.69
C ILE A 195 -8.29 12.34 -2.05
N PRO A 196 -7.37 12.30 -1.06
CA PRO A 196 -6.01 11.85 -1.27
C PRO A 196 -5.98 10.32 -1.29
N ILE A 197 -5.34 9.75 -2.31
CA ILE A 197 -5.31 8.30 -2.57
C ILE A 197 -3.88 7.86 -2.85
N LEU A 198 -3.34 6.91 -2.08
CA LEU A 198 -2.19 6.11 -2.49
C LEU A 198 -2.63 5.10 -3.56
N ARG A 199 -2.13 5.29 -4.78
CA ARG A 199 -2.47 4.47 -5.95
C ARG A 199 -1.58 3.26 -6.12
N GLU A 200 -0.27 3.44 -5.97
CA GLU A 200 0.69 2.36 -6.17
C GLU A 200 1.97 2.57 -5.37
N VAL A 201 2.64 1.47 -5.05
CA VAL A 201 4.01 1.44 -4.54
C VAL A 201 4.87 0.68 -5.52
N SER A 202 5.95 1.31 -5.97
CA SER A 202 6.86 0.75 -6.96
C SER A 202 8.23 0.40 -6.38
N VAL A 203 8.86 -0.60 -6.98
CA VAL A 203 10.17 -1.12 -6.54
C VAL A 203 11.37 -0.45 -7.21
N SER A 204 11.15 0.28 -8.30
CA SER A 204 12.18 1.03 -9.04
C SER A 204 11.74 2.47 -9.26
N LEU A 205 12.66 3.42 -9.09
CA LEU A 205 12.44 4.84 -9.42
C LEU A 205 12.31 5.05 -10.94
N GLU A 206 13.12 4.36 -11.72
CA GLU A 206 13.21 4.53 -13.17
C GLU A 206 12.12 3.74 -13.91
N LYS A 207 11.98 2.45 -13.60
CA LYS A 207 11.14 1.53 -14.37
C LYS A 207 9.73 1.29 -13.78
N ARG A 208 9.46 1.82 -12.58
CA ARG A 208 8.11 1.90 -11.96
C ARG A 208 7.33 0.58 -11.91
N TYR A 209 8.01 -0.52 -11.61
CA TYR A 209 7.32 -1.80 -11.47
C TYR A 209 6.49 -1.82 -10.18
N PRO A 210 5.17 -2.08 -10.25
CA PRO A 210 4.35 -2.32 -9.07
C PRO A 210 4.96 -3.43 -8.21
N LEU A 211 4.93 -3.26 -6.89
CA LEU A 211 5.60 -4.17 -5.97
C LEU A 211 5.10 -5.62 -6.10
N GLN A 212 3.80 -5.82 -6.36
CA GLN A 212 3.21 -7.14 -6.59
C GLN A 212 3.85 -7.92 -7.76
N TRP A 213 4.47 -7.25 -8.74
CA TRP A 213 5.06 -7.90 -9.91
C TRP A 213 6.34 -8.66 -9.58
N LEU A 214 6.97 -8.39 -8.44
CA LEU A 214 8.14 -9.18 -8.00
C LEU A 214 7.81 -10.66 -7.82
N PHE A 215 6.57 -10.97 -7.44
CA PHE A 215 6.10 -12.31 -7.07
C PHE A 215 4.84 -12.73 -7.82
N SER A 216 4.50 -12.03 -8.90
CA SER A 216 3.49 -12.48 -9.86
C SER A 216 4.21 -13.24 -10.95
N ASP A 217 3.62 -14.32 -11.47
CA ASP A 217 4.11 -14.99 -12.67
C ASP A 217 3.90 -14.03 -13.85
N THR A 218 4.94 -13.24 -14.14
CA THR A 218 4.94 -12.32 -15.27
C THR A 218 5.17 -13.11 -16.55
N GLU A 219 4.15 -13.81 -17.05
CA GLU A 219 4.10 -14.15 -18.48
C GLU A 219 3.60 -12.96 -19.32
N ASP A 220 2.82 -12.05 -18.72
CA ASP A 220 2.35 -10.84 -19.41
C ASP A 220 3.04 -9.58 -18.88
N GLY A 221 4.22 -9.30 -19.43
CA GLY A 221 4.94 -8.03 -19.31
C GLY A 221 4.21 -6.83 -19.95
N ARG A 222 2.87 -6.76 -19.86
CA ARG A 222 2.12 -5.57 -20.25
C ARG A 222 2.25 -4.55 -19.13
N CYS A 223 3.24 -3.68 -19.28
CA CYS A 223 3.17 -2.30 -18.80
C CYS A 223 1.73 -1.79 -19.03
N PRO A 224 0.94 -1.44 -18.00
CA PRO A 224 -0.28 -0.71 -18.26
C PRO A 224 0.17 0.57 -18.96
N LYS A 225 -0.12 0.65 -20.27
CA LYS A 225 0.19 1.83 -21.07
C LYS A 225 -0.27 3.03 -20.26
N LYS A 226 0.67 3.93 -19.96
CA LYS A 226 0.38 5.26 -19.43
C LYS A 226 -0.79 5.81 -20.26
N CYS A 227 -1.94 6.01 -19.63
CA CYS A 227 -2.97 6.92 -20.10
C CYS A 227 -2.88 8.16 -19.22
#